data_AF-A0A2V3JHA9-F1
#
_entry.id   AF-A0A2V3JHA9-F1
#
_cell.length_a   1.000
_cell.length_b   1.000
_cell.length_c   1.000
_cell.angle_alpha   90.00
_cell.angle_beta   90.00
_cell.angle_gamma   90.00
#
_symmetry.space_group_name_H-M   'P 1'
#
loop_
_entity.id
_entity.type
_entity.pdbx_description
1 polymer ?
#
loop_
_entity_poly.entity_id
_entity_poly.type
_entity_poly.pdbx_seq_one_letter_code
_entity_poly.pdbx_strand_id
1 'polypeptide(L)'
;MSLPYYFHTTAAELVIGLITPFIWWFLCTGAFYALSAFIGGVGSFKRVLEFTGYGFIPQILSAIFNTVIIYTLLPLLASLPQFIMYVIAVIGLLLLLWSVAIWVFAVKHSRNLSTQYALFIVASSVVAGRLVLIYIIADIIH
;
A
#
# COMPACT_ATOMS: atom_id res chain seq x y z
N MET A 1 -4.28 -35.10 -6.46
CA MET A 1 -3.94 -33.82 -7.12
C MET A 1 -2.42 -33.73 -7.22
N SER A 2 -1.83 -33.39 -8.38
CA SER A 2 -0.41 -33.66 -8.70
C SER A 2 0.54 -32.48 -8.46
N LEU A 3 1.72 -32.75 -7.90
CA LEU A 3 2.85 -31.83 -7.63
C LEU A 3 3.11 -30.70 -8.67
N PRO A 4 3.11 -30.93 -9.99
CA PRO A 4 3.35 -29.86 -10.97
C PRO A 4 2.31 -28.73 -10.96
N TYR A 5 1.07 -28.99 -10.54
CA TYR A 5 0.03 -27.96 -10.42
C TYR A 5 0.41 -26.88 -9.39
N TYR A 6 0.97 -27.28 -8.24
CA TYR A 6 1.41 -26.35 -7.20
C TYR A 6 2.58 -25.46 -7.64
N PHE A 7 3.50 -25.96 -8.48
CA PHE A 7 4.65 -25.17 -8.95
C PHE A 7 4.24 -24.06 -9.92
N HIS A 8 3.27 -24.33 -10.81
CA HIS A 8 2.78 -23.31 -11.72
C HIS A 8 1.92 -22.24 -11.02
N THR A 9 1.12 -22.62 -10.02
CA THR A 9 0.32 -21.65 -9.24
C THR A 9 1.19 -20.79 -8.33
N THR A 10 2.18 -21.37 -7.65
CA THR A 10 3.10 -20.61 -6.77
C THR A 10 4.02 -19.66 -7.54
N ALA A 11 4.52 -20.04 -8.72
CA ALA A 11 5.32 -19.15 -9.56
C ALA A 11 4.50 -17.96 -10.08
N ALA A 12 3.26 -18.20 -10.52
CA ALA A 12 2.36 -17.14 -10.97
C ALA A 12 1.98 -16.18 -9.83
N GLU A 13 1.67 -16.70 -8.65
CA GLU A 13 1.38 -15.90 -7.44
C GLU A 13 2.57 -15.03 -7.02
N LEU A 14 3.79 -15.55 -7.09
CA LEU A 14 5.01 -14.79 -6.81
C LEU A 14 5.23 -13.66 -7.84
N VAL A 15 5.02 -13.94 -9.13
CA VAL A 15 5.15 -12.92 -10.19
C VAL A 15 4.09 -11.82 -10.02
N ILE A 16 2.83 -12.20 -9.78
CA ILE A 16 1.73 -11.26 -9.52
C ILE A 16 2.02 -10.44 -8.25
N GLY A 17 2.50 -11.08 -7.19
CA GLY A 17 2.87 -10.43 -5.92
C GLY A 17 4.03 -9.44 -6.08
N LEU A 18 4.96 -9.69 -7.01
CA LEU A 18 6.06 -8.77 -7.31
C LEU A 18 5.59 -7.57 -8.15
N ILE A 19 4.73 -7.78 -9.13
CA ILE A 19 4.29 -6.75 -10.09
C ILE A 19 3.26 -5.79 -9.49
N THR A 20 2.33 -6.32 -8.68
CA THR A 20 1.21 -5.56 -8.11
C THR A 20 1.63 -4.29 -7.37
N PRO A 21 2.67 -4.30 -6.50
CA PRO A 21 3.16 -3.08 -5.83
C PRO A 21 3.64 -2.00 -6.80
N PHE A 22 4.26 -2.38 -7.93
CA PHE A 22 4.70 -1.41 -8.93
C PHE A 22 3.50 -0.77 -9.64
N ILE A 23 2.49 -1.56 -10.00
CA ILE A 23 1.25 -1.02 -10.60
C ILE A 23 0.61 -0.03 -9.62
N TRP A 24 0.46 -0.42 -8.35
CA TRP A 24 -0.12 0.44 -7.31
C TRP A 24 0.67 1.73 -7.12
N TRP A 25 2.00 1.68 -7.17
CA TRP A 25 2.86 2.86 -7.11
C TRP A 25 2.59 3.84 -8.24
N PHE A 26 2.49 3.38 -9.49
CA PHE A 26 2.15 4.24 -10.62
C PHE A 26 0.74 4.84 -10.49
N LEU A 27 -0.24 4.05 -10.04
CA LEU A 27 -1.61 4.52 -9.81
C LEU A 27 -1.67 5.60 -8.73
N CYS A 28 -1.03 5.38 -7.58
CA CYS A 28 -0.95 6.39 -6.51
C CYS A 28 -0.27 7.67 -6.99
N THR A 29 0.84 7.53 -7.72
CA THR A 29 1.55 8.69 -8.28
C THR A 29 0.66 9.47 -9.25
N GLY A 30 -0.04 8.76 -10.14
CA GLY A 30 -1.01 9.34 -11.06
C GLY A 30 -2.11 10.11 -10.33
N ALA A 31 -2.72 9.51 -9.31
CA ALA A 31 -3.73 10.14 -8.49
C ALA A 31 -3.20 11.40 -7.79
N PHE A 32 -2.05 11.32 -7.13
CA PHE A 32 -1.43 12.47 -6.46
C PHE A 32 -1.11 13.62 -7.42
N TYR A 33 -0.56 13.30 -8.59
CA TYR A 33 -0.23 14.29 -9.60
C TYR A 33 -1.47 14.95 -10.20
N ALA A 34 -2.49 14.15 -10.56
CA ALA A 34 -3.75 14.65 -11.12
C ALA A 34 -4.51 15.52 -10.11
N LEU A 35 -4.71 15.03 -8.88
CA LEU A 35 -5.41 15.77 -7.83
C LEU A 35 -4.68 17.06 -7.46
N SER A 36 -3.36 17.03 -7.38
CA SER A 36 -2.59 18.26 -7.14
C SER A 36 -2.67 19.26 -8.29
N ALA A 37 -2.84 18.82 -9.54
CA ALA A 37 -3.00 19.73 -10.67
C ALA A 37 -4.28 20.58 -10.58
N PHE A 38 -5.39 20.01 -10.09
CA PHE A 38 -6.65 20.76 -9.91
C PHE A 38 -6.58 21.87 -8.86
N ILE A 39 -5.61 21.80 -7.94
CA ILE A 39 -5.42 22.81 -6.88
C ILE A 39 -4.14 23.63 -7.07
N GLY A 40 -3.62 23.70 -8.30
CA GLY A 40 -2.51 24.58 -8.66
C GLY A 40 -1.11 24.05 -8.34
N GLY A 41 -0.95 22.73 -8.14
CA GLY A 41 0.36 22.11 -7.91
C GLY A 41 1.31 22.30 -9.10
N VAL A 42 2.55 22.68 -8.81
CA VAL A 42 3.61 22.97 -9.79
C VAL A 42 4.79 22.03 -9.58
N GLY A 43 5.24 21.38 -10.65
CA GLY A 43 6.38 20.45 -10.62
C GLY A 43 6.16 19.26 -11.56
N SER A 44 7.18 18.42 -11.74
CA SER A 44 7.14 17.32 -12.71
C SER A 44 6.56 16.03 -12.12
N PHE A 45 5.86 15.26 -12.96
CA PHE A 45 5.37 13.92 -12.61
C PHE A 45 6.49 12.99 -12.12
N LYS A 46 7.66 13.04 -12.80
CA LYS A 46 8.85 12.26 -12.42
C LYS A 46 9.24 12.47 -10.95
N ARG A 47 9.15 13.71 -10.45
CA ARG A 47 9.50 13.99 -9.05
C ARG A 47 8.48 13.45 -8.07
N VAL A 48 7.18 13.49 -8.41
CA VAL A 48 6.12 12.84 -7.63
C VAL A 48 6.36 11.33 -7.59
N LEU A 49 6.69 10.72 -8.74
CA LEU A 49 6.93 9.28 -8.87
C LEU A 49 8.06 8.83 -7.96
N GLU A 50 9.24 9.47 -8.07
CA GLU A 50 10.41 9.18 -7.24
C GLU A 50 10.07 9.23 -5.74
N PHE A 51 9.43 10.32 -5.30
CA PHE A 51 9.14 10.52 -3.88
C PHE A 51 8.01 9.63 -3.37
N THR A 52 7.02 9.33 -4.20
CA THR A 52 5.93 8.41 -3.86
C THR A 52 6.47 6.99 -3.65
N GLY A 53 7.52 6.60 -4.40
CA GLY A 53 8.17 5.30 -4.27
C GLY A 53 8.71 5.04 -2.87
N TYR A 54 9.21 6.06 -2.17
CA TYR A 54 9.70 5.92 -0.79
C TYR A 54 8.59 5.53 0.20
N GLY A 55 7.34 5.91 -0.04
CA GLY A 55 6.21 5.50 0.81
C GLY A 55 5.83 4.03 0.66
N PHE A 56 6.48 3.28 -0.24
CA PHE A 56 6.36 1.83 -0.30
C PHE A 56 7.36 1.10 0.60
N ILE A 57 8.40 1.77 1.11
CA ILE A 57 9.39 1.16 2.01
C ILE A 57 8.72 0.59 3.27
N PRO A 58 7.86 1.32 4.00
CA PRO A 58 7.19 0.76 5.19
C PRO A 58 6.23 -0.38 4.83
N GLN A 59 5.67 -0.37 3.62
CA GLN A 59 4.78 -1.43 3.14
C GLN A 59 5.55 -2.71 2.82
N ILE A 60 6.76 -2.61 2.27
CA ILE A 60 7.65 -3.77 2.07
C ILE A 60 7.96 -4.42 3.42
N LEU A 61 8.29 -3.61 4.45
CA LEU A 61 8.49 -4.11 5.81
C LEU A 61 7.23 -4.80 6.36
N SER A 62 6.06 -4.22 6.14
CA SER A 62 4.78 -4.83 6.52
C SER A 62 4.52 -6.15 5.79
N ALA A 63 4.82 -6.23 4.49
CA ALA A 63 4.64 -7.44 3.70
C ALA A 63 5.55 -8.57 4.18
N ILE A 64 6.82 -8.27 4.47
CA ILE A 64 7.76 -9.25 5.05
C ILE A 64 7.25 -9.72 6.42
N PHE A 65 6.86 -8.78 7.29
CA PHE A 65 6.34 -9.10 8.62
C PHE A 65 5.10 -10.01 8.55
N ASN A 66 4.11 -9.66 7.71
CA ASN A 66 2.90 -10.45 7.51
C ASN A 66 3.20 -11.84 6.90
N THR A 67 4.13 -11.92 5.95
CA THR A 67 4.52 -13.19 5.32
C THR A 67 5.14 -14.12 6.36
N VAL A 68 6.08 -13.63 7.17
CA VAL A 68 6.67 -14.41 8.26
C VAL A 68 5.58 -14.86 9.23
N ILE A 69 4.70 -13.96 9.67
CA ILE A 69 3.57 -14.29 10.56
C ILE A 69 2.69 -15.40 10.00
N ILE A 70 2.26 -15.29 8.74
CA ILE A 70 1.32 -16.22 8.12
C ILE A 70 1.96 -17.60 7.88
N TYR A 71 3.23 -17.66 7.47
CA TYR A 71 3.85 -18.93 7.08
C TYR A 71 4.61 -19.63 8.21
N THR A 72 5.07 -18.91 9.23
CA THR A 72 5.84 -19.51 10.34
C THR A 72 5.14 -19.47 11.68
N LEU A 73 4.27 -18.48 11.91
CA LEU A 73 3.66 -18.26 13.21
C LEU A 73 2.15 -18.59 13.24
N LEU A 74 1.51 -18.91 12.12
CA LEU A 74 0.05 -19.12 12.09
C LEU A 74 -0.46 -20.21 13.06
N PRO A 75 0.20 -21.37 13.23
CA PRO A 75 -0.18 -22.34 14.25
C PRO A 75 0.00 -21.81 15.68
N LEU A 76 1.02 -20.99 15.90
CA LEU A 76 1.29 -20.35 17.20
C LEU A 76 0.27 -19.24 17.48
N LEU A 77 -0.08 -18.43 16.49
CA LEU A 77 -1.05 -17.35 16.61
C LEU A 77 -2.45 -17.85 16.97
N ALA A 78 -2.83 -19.03 16.48
CA ALA A 78 -4.09 -19.67 16.85
C ALA A 78 -4.16 -20.08 18.33
N SER A 79 -3.01 -20.31 18.98
CA SER A 79 -2.94 -20.62 20.42
C SER A 79 -2.69 -19.38 21.29
N LEU A 80 -2.37 -18.24 20.68
CA LEU A 80 -2.17 -16.98 21.38
C LEU A 80 -3.49 -16.28 21.71
N PRO A 81 -3.51 -15.44 22.77
CA PRO A 81 -4.70 -14.65 23.08
C PRO A 81 -5.07 -13.69 21.94
N GLN A 82 -6.38 -13.47 21.76
CA GLN A 82 -6.95 -12.61 20.72
C GLN A 82 -6.32 -11.21 20.64
N PHE A 83 -5.83 -10.67 21.76
CA PHE A 83 -5.22 -9.34 21.78
C PHE A 83 -3.98 -9.21 20.89
N ILE A 84 -3.28 -10.31 20.61
CA ILE A 84 -2.12 -10.32 19.71
C ILE A 84 -2.52 -9.89 18.29
N MET A 85 -3.73 -10.23 17.83
CA MET A 85 -4.24 -9.76 16.54
C MET A 85 -4.40 -8.24 16.50
N TYR A 86 -4.84 -7.61 17.60
CA TYR A 86 -4.91 -6.16 17.69
C TYR A 86 -3.52 -5.52 17.66
N VAL A 87 -2.52 -6.14 18.30
CA VAL A 87 -1.13 -5.65 18.24
C VAL A 87 -0.59 -5.67 16.80
N ILE A 88 -0.81 -6.77 16.07
CA ILE A 88 -0.42 -6.89 14.65
C ILE A 88 -1.12 -5.82 13.80
N ALA A 89 -2.42 -5.62 14.02
CA ALA A 89 -3.18 -4.60 13.31
C ALA A 89 -2.67 -3.17 13.59
N VAL A 90 -2.34 -2.87 14.85
CA VAL A 90 -1.76 -1.57 15.25
C VAL A 90 -0.39 -1.36 14.59
N ILE A 91 0.47 -2.37 14.56
CA ILE A 91 1.77 -2.29 13.86
C ILE A 91 1.56 -1.98 12.37
N GLY A 92 0.62 -2.70 11.72
CA GLY A 92 0.27 -2.44 10.31
C GLY A 92 -0.23 -1.00 10.10
N LEU A 93 -1.07 -0.49 11.00
CA LEU A 93 -1.56 0.89 10.96
C LEU A 93 -0.42 1.91 11.10
N LEU A 94 0.53 1.69 12.00
CA LEU A 94 1.69 2.58 12.18
C LEU A 94 2.58 2.61 10.93
N LEU A 95 2.82 1.46 10.29
CA LEU A 95 3.56 1.39 9.02
C LEU A 95 2.81 2.09 7.87
N LEU A 96 1.48 1.98 7.85
CA LEU A 96 0.65 2.73 6.90
C LEU A 96 0.75 4.24 7.14
N LEU A 97 0.65 4.69 8.39
CA LEU A 97 0.77 6.11 8.73
C LEU A 97 2.14 6.67 8.38
N TRP A 98 3.20 5.87 8.56
CA TRP A 98 4.53 6.23 8.09
C TRP A 98 4.58 6.39 6.56
N SER A 99 3.94 5.48 5.82
CA SER A 99 3.82 5.57 4.36
C SER A 99 3.08 6.85 3.94
N VAL A 100 1.95 7.15 4.61
CA VAL A 100 1.16 8.38 4.38
C VAL A 100 2.00 9.62 4.66
N ALA A 101 2.77 9.66 5.75
CA ALA A 101 3.64 10.79 6.05
C ALA A 101 4.67 11.05 4.93
N ILE A 102 5.26 9.98 4.39
CA ILE A 102 6.19 10.06 3.25
C ILE A 102 5.47 10.56 1.99
N TRP A 103 4.25 10.08 1.72
CA TRP A 103 3.47 10.55 0.57
C TRP A 103 3.02 12.01 0.69
N VAL A 104 2.67 12.47 1.90
CA VAL A 104 2.38 13.89 2.15
C VAL A 104 3.63 14.73 1.89
N PHE A 105 4.79 14.27 2.36
CA PHE A 105 6.08 14.89 2.03
C PHE A 105 6.32 14.89 0.52
N ALA A 106 6.04 13.79 -0.17
CA ALA A 106 6.19 13.65 -1.61
C ALA A 106 5.38 14.72 -2.34
N VAL A 107 4.07 14.79 -2.12
CA VAL A 107 3.19 15.76 -2.78
C VAL A 107 3.58 17.19 -2.44
N LYS A 108 3.80 17.51 -1.16
CA LYS A 108 4.20 18.84 -0.70
C LYS A 108 5.42 19.37 -1.46
N HIS A 109 6.50 18.59 -1.49
CA HIS A 109 7.79 19.07 -2.00
C HIS A 109 7.95 18.89 -3.52
N SER A 110 7.26 17.93 -4.12
CA SER A 110 7.31 17.73 -5.58
C SER A 110 6.31 18.60 -6.34
N ARG A 111 5.24 19.07 -5.67
CA ARG A 111 4.17 19.87 -6.29
C ARG A 111 4.06 21.29 -5.73
N ASN A 112 4.97 21.68 -4.83
CA ASN A 112 5.00 23.02 -4.21
C ASN A 112 3.65 23.44 -3.59
N LEU A 113 3.05 22.52 -2.82
CA LEU A 113 1.76 22.74 -2.15
C LEU A 113 1.94 22.90 -0.65
N SER A 114 0.96 23.52 0.02
CA SER A 114 0.94 23.56 1.48
C SER A 114 0.77 22.15 2.07
N THR A 115 1.22 21.95 3.31
CA THR A 115 1.06 20.66 4.00
C THR A 115 -0.41 20.23 4.07
N GLN A 116 -1.33 21.17 4.28
CA GLN A 116 -2.77 20.89 4.37
C GLN A 116 -3.31 20.31 3.06
N TYR A 117 -3.01 20.95 1.92
CA TYR A 117 -3.44 20.45 0.61
C TYR A 117 -2.81 19.09 0.27
N ALA A 118 -1.53 18.91 0.56
CA ALA A 118 -0.86 17.63 0.37
C ALA A 118 -1.52 16.51 1.21
N LEU A 119 -1.89 16.83 2.45
CA LEU A 119 -2.57 15.89 3.36
C LEU A 119 -3.95 15.50 2.83
N PHE A 120 -4.76 16.45 2.36
CA PHE A 120 -6.05 16.16 1.74
C PHE A 120 -5.93 15.29 0.48
N ILE A 121 -4.97 15.57 -0.41
CA ILE A 121 -4.74 14.76 -1.62
C ILE A 121 -4.38 13.33 -1.25
N VAL A 122 -3.43 13.14 -0.33
CA VAL A 122 -2.96 11.81 0.03
C VAL A 122 -4.04 11.04 0.77
N ALA A 123 -4.69 11.67 1.76
CA ALA A 123 -5.76 11.04 2.53
C ALA A 123 -6.93 10.61 1.63
N SER A 124 -7.41 11.50 0.76
CA SER A 124 -8.51 11.18 -0.18
C SER A 124 -8.15 10.04 -1.13
N SER A 125 -6.94 10.06 -1.70
CA SER A 125 -6.46 9.00 -2.60
C SER A 125 -6.33 7.65 -1.90
N VAL A 126 -5.79 7.62 -0.68
CA VAL A 126 -5.61 6.37 0.09
C VAL A 126 -6.96 5.80 0.50
N VAL A 127 -7.88 6.63 0.99
CA VAL A 127 -9.24 6.21 1.37
C VAL A 127 -9.99 5.69 0.14
N ALA A 128 -10.00 6.44 -0.96
CA ALA A 128 -10.65 6.02 -2.20
C ALA A 128 -10.09 4.69 -2.71
N GLY A 129 -8.76 4.56 -2.74
CA GLY A 129 -8.10 3.32 -3.17
C GLY A 129 -8.46 2.11 -2.30
N ARG A 130 -8.57 2.29 -0.98
CA ARG A 130 -8.99 1.22 -0.06
C ARG A 130 -10.46 0.85 -0.24
N LEU A 131 -11.35 1.82 -0.46
CA LEU A 131 -12.77 1.56 -0.70
C LEU A 131 -13.01 0.80 -2.01
N VAL A 132 -12.31 1.19 -3.09
CA VAL A 132 -12.38 0.47 -4.38
C VAL A 132 -11.92 -0.97 -4.22
N LEU A 133 -10.82 -1.19 -3.49
CA LEU A 133 -10.33 -2.55 -3.23
C LEU A 133 -11.36 -3.39 -2.46
N ILE A 134 -11.97 -2.81 -1.41
CA ILE A 134 -13.02 -3.49 -0.63
C ILE A 134 -14.22 -3.84 -1.51
N TYR A 135 -14.66 -2.93 -2.36
CA TYR A 135 -15.77 -3.16 -3.29
C TYR A 135 -15.47 -4.31 -4.25
N ILE A 136 -14.28 -4.33 -4.87
CA ILE A 136 -13.86 -5.41 -5.78
C ILE A 136 -13.83 -6.76 -5.04
N ILE A 137 -13.29 -6.79 -3.81
CA ILE A 137 -13.25 -8.03 -3.02
C ILE A 137 -14.67 -8.50 -2.68
N ALA A 138 -15.56 -7.60 -2.30
CA ALA A 138 -16.95 -7.93 -1.99
C ALA A 138 -17.69 -8.50 -3.22
N ASP A 139 -17.46 -7.93 -4.41
CA ASP A 139 -18.03 -8.41 -5.68
C ASP A 139 -17.52 -9.81 -6.06
N ILE A 140 -16.25 -10.14 -5.76
CA ILE A 140 -15.69 -11.47 -6.02
C ILE A 140 -16.23 -12.55 -5.07
N ILE A 141 -16.61 -12.17 -3.84
CA ILE A 141 -17.05 -13.11 -2.80
C ILE A 141 -18.55 -13.45 -2.92
N HIS A 142 -19.34 -12.60 -3.58
CA HIS A 142 -20.78 -12.78 -3.81
C HIS A 142 -21.07 -13.35 -5.20
#